data_AF-A0ABD2Q5N3-F1
#
_entry.id   AF-A0ABD2Q5N3-F1
#
_cell.length_a   1.000
_cell.length_b   1.000
_cell.length_c   1.000
_cell.angle_alpha   90.00
_cell.angle_beta   90.00
_cell.angle_gamma   90.00
#
_symmetry.space_group_name_H-M   'P 1'
#
loop_
_entity.id
_entity.type
_entity.pdbx_description
1 polymer ?
#
loop_
_entity_poly.entity_id
_entity_poly.type
_entity_poly.pdbx_seq_one_letter_code
_entity_poly.pdbx_strand_id
1 'polypeptide(L)'
;MKHHTLGLVRHRNDSVVVSASTEENSINNRLYSCVDVNAAKNVGLILARRMHQCGLNEVFFDFEEQSNTNQSIQVFTKALTDSGIQLIEEPLLKAPEQIGIDYDSLSNEQKRKLYPSLIEELRTNPDWDSIKYPYSLRPVGDGLKRRKNAHQILSKVREGMVWDPFYKRMIKPEHIPSWEIELNEQRIKDANKEQMQNKAIRQRSERPEPVAKLVTPKKWKIVSDL
;
A
#
# COMPACT_ATOMS: atom_id res chain seq x y z
N MET A 1 -7.88 3.40 -38.22
CA MET A 1 -8.51 3.94 -36.99
C MET A 1 -8.30 5.44 -36.97
N LYS A 2 -9.31 6.23 -36.62
CA LYS A 2 -9.10 7.67 -36.40
C LYS A 2 -8.31 7.85 -35.11
N HIS A 3 -7.32 8.72 -35.14
CA HIS A 3 -6.56 9.07 -33.94
C HIS A 3 -7.35 10.11 -33.15
N HIS A 4 -7.46 9.88 -31.85
CA HIS A 4 -8.18 10.75 -30.93
C HIS A 4 -7.26 11.16 -29.79
N THR A 5 -7.38 12.41 -29.37
CA THR A 5 -6.76 12.90 -28.13
C THR A 5 -7.71 12.64 -26.96
N LEU A 6 -7.12 12.16 -25.87
CA LEU A 6 -7.82 11.73 -24.66
C LEU A 6 -7.03 12.21 -23.45
N GLY A 7 -7.75 12.79 -22.49
CA GLY A 7 -7.25 13.15 -21.17
C GLY A 7 -8.03 12.39 -20.10
N LEU A 8 -7.33 11.84 -19.12
CA LEU A 8 -7.91 11.08 -18.02
C LEU A 8 -7.29 11.53 -16.70
N VAL A 9 -8.11 11.54 -15.66
CA VAL A 9 -7.67 11.60 -14.27
C VAL A 9 -7.95 10.24 -13.66
N ARG A 10 -6.88 9.58 -13.19
CA ARG A 10 -6.96 8.26 -12.56
C ARG A 10 -6.65 8.39 -11.08
N HIS A 11 -7.45 7.69 -10.29
CA HIS A 11 -7.11 7.45 -8.89
C HIS A 11 -5.97 6.41 -8.81
N ARG A 12 -5.30 6.33 -7.65
CA ARG A 12 -4.27 5.32 -7.36
C ARG A 12 -4.71 3.87 -7.62
N ASN A 13 -6.01 3.59 -7.54
CA ASN A 13 -6.59 2.28 -7.83
C ASN A 13 -6.78 2.00 -9.35
N ASP A 14 -6.21 2.84 -10.21
CA ASP A 14 -6.39 2.83 -11.68
C ASP A 14 -7.84 3.09 -12.16
N SER A 15 -8.76 3.40 -11.24
CA SER A 15 -10.12 3.82 -11.58
C SER A 15 -10.12 5.23 -12.18
N VAL A 16 -10.77 5.39 -13.33
CA VAL A 16 -10.96 6.69 -13.98
C VAL A 16 -12.01 7.49 -13.21
N VAL A 17 -11.63 8.67 -12.72
CA VAL A 17 -12.52 9.57 -11.98
C VAL A 17 -13.17 10.55 -12.96
N VAL A 18 -12.36 11.19 -13.80
CA VAL A 18 -12.81 12.15 -14.82
C VAL A 18 -12.10 11.83 -16.13
N SER A 19 -12.83 11.92 -17.22
CA SER A 19 -12.30 11.77 -18.58
C SER A 19 -12.73 12.94 -19.45
N ALA A 20 -11.97 13.20 -20.51
CA ALA A 20 -12.40 14.03 -21.63
C ALA A 20 -11.73 13.49 -22.90
N SER A 21 -12.52 13.19 -23.93
CA SER A 21 -12.01 12.64 -25.19
C SER A 21 -12.62 13.31 -26.40
N THR A 22 -11.83 13.46 -27.46
CA THR A 22 -12.32 13.89 -28.77
C THR A 22 -13.20 12.86 -29.48
N GLU A 23 -13.36 11.67 -28.91
CA GLU A 23 -14.38 10.71 -29.32
C GLU A 23 -15.79 11.19 -28.95
N GLU A 24 -15.92 12.06 -27.93
CA GLU A 24 -17.19 12.62 -27.53
C GLU A 24 -17.72 13.56 -28.61
N ASN A 25 -18.92 13.29 -29.11
CA ASN A 25 -19.56 14.06 -30.19
C ASN A 25 -19.64 15.56 -29.89
N SER A 26 -19.91 15.92 -28.62
CA SER A 26 -19.99 17.30 -28.15
C SER A 26 -18.68 18.08 -28.32
N ILE A 27 -17.55 17.39 -28.26
CA ILE A 27 -16.20 17.96 -28.41
C ILE A 27 -15.81 17.90 -29.89
N ASN A 28 -15.97 16.74 -30.52
CA ASN A 28 -15.60 16.49 -31.91
C ASN A 28 -16.23 17.49 -32.88
N ASN A 29 -17.53 17.77 -32.74
CA ASN A 29 -18.26 18.67 -33.64
C ASN A 29 -17.77 20.13 -33.63
N ARG A 30 -16.97 20.51 -32.62
CA ARG A 30 -16.41 21.86 -32.48
C ARG A 30 -14.94 21.93 -32.88
N LEU A 31 -14.32 20.79 -33.20
CA LEU A 31 -12.92 20.70 -33.57
C LEU A 31 -12.79 20.49 -35.08
N TYR A 32 -11.79 21.13 -35.66
CA TYR A 32 -11.40 20.86 -37.05
C TYR A 32 -10.69 19.50 -37.19
N SER A 33 -9.92 19.11 -36.17
CA SER A 33 -9.17 17.85 -36.12
C SER A 33 -9.06 17.35 -34.68
N CYS A 34 -8.98 16.03 -34.52
CA CYS A 34 -8.94 15.35 -33.22
C CYS A 34 -7.53 15.18 -32.65
N VAL A 35 -6.48 15.47 -33.43
CA VAL A 35 -5.07 15.16 -33.09
C VAL A 35 -4.21 16.41 -32.89
N ASP A 36 -4.70 17.56 -33.33
CA ASP A 36 -3.93 18.79 -33.36
C ASP A 36 -3.64 19.34 -31.96
N VAL A 37 -2.68 20.26 -31.87
CA VAL A 37 -2.35 20.98 -30.63
C VAL A 37 -3.59 21.69 -30.03
N ASN A 38 -4.48 22.20 -30.87
CA ASN A 38 -5.74 22.81 -30.44
C ASN A 38 -6.71 21.79 -29.82
N ALA A 39 -6.71 20.54 -30.30
CA ALA A 39 -7.50 19.47 -29.69
C ALA A 39 -7.01 19.19 -28.27
N ALA A 40 -5.69 19.08 -28.08
CA ALA A 40 -5.08 18.92 -26.74
C ALA A 40 -5.44 20.09 -25.81
N LYS A 41 -5.36 21.34 -26.29
CA LYS A 41 -5.79 22.52 -25.53
C LYS A 41 -7.23 22.42 -25.04
N ASN A 42 -8.15 22.12 -25.95
CA ASN A 42 -9.58 22.08 -25.67
C ASN A 42 -9.94 20.91 -24.75
N VAL A 43 -9.31 19.76 -24.93
CA VAL A 43 -9.43 18.62 -24.00
C VAL A 43 -8.97 19.02 -22.60
N GLY A 44 -7.82 19.70 -22.47
CA GLY A 44 -7.34 20.22 -21.18
C GLY A 44 -8.34 21.15 -20.50
N LEU A 45 -8.90 22.12 -21.22
CA LEU A 45 -9.91 23.06 -20.68
C LEU A 45 -11.19 22.35 -20.22
N ILE A 46 -11.66 21.37 -20.99
CA ILE A 46 -12.88 20.61 -20.64
C ILE A 46 -12.61 19.71 -19.44
N LEU A 47 -11.46 19.03 -19.42
CA LEU A 47 -11.03 18.20 -18.31
C LEU A 47 -10.93 19.04 -17.03
N ALA A 48 -10.33 20.23 -17.10
CA ALA A 48 -10.26 21.17 -16.01
C ALA A 48 -11.63 21.57 -15.45
N ARG A 49 -12.55 21.92 -16.35
CA ARG A 49 -13.91 22.27 -15.95
C ARG A 49 -14.62 21.11 -15.25
N ARG A 50 -14.43 19.87 -15.74
CA ARG A 50 -14.99 18.66 -15.10
C ARG A 50 -14.36 18.40 -13.74
N MET A 51 -13.05 18.57 -13.61
CA MET A 51 -12.33 18.47 -12.34
C MET A 51 -12.89 19.45 -11.30
N HIS A 52 -13.07 20.71 -11.66
CA HIS A 52 -13.69 21.72 -10.78
C HIS A 52 -15.11 21.34 -10.36
N GLN A 53 -15.93 20.80 -11.27
CA GLN A 53 -17.28 20.33 -10.94
C GLN A 53 -17.27 19.13 -9.98
N CYS A 54 -16.22 18.31 -10.02
CA CYS A 54 -16.01 17.19 -9.09
C CYS A 54 -15.31 17.62 -7.79
N GLY A 55 -14.85 18.87 -7.67
CA GLY A 55 -14.08 19.35 -6.52
C GLY A 55 -12.62 18.91 -6.50
N LEU A 56 -12.05 18.56 -7.67
CA LEU A 56 -10.64 18.20 -7.83
C LEU A 56 -9.82 19.45 -8.19
N ASN A 57 -8.96 19.88 -7.27
CA ASN A 57 -8.11 21.07 -7.44
C ASN A 57 -6.64 20.72 -7.67
N GLU A 58 -6.22 19.55 -7.18
CA GLU A 58 -4.84 19.07 -7.20
C GLU A 58 -4.80 17.69 -7.86
N VAL A 59 -3.86 17.50 -8.78
CA VAL A 59 -3.64 16.22 -9.48
C VAL A 59 -2.16 16.06 -9.75
N PHE A 60 -1.60 14.89 -9.47
CA PHE A 60 -0.23 14.60 -9.84
C PHE A 60 -0.07 14.37 -11.36
N PHE A 61 0.86 15.07 -11.99
CA PHE A 61 1.20 14.89 -13.40
C PHE A 61 2.70 14.58 -13.59
N ASP A 62 3.01 13.37 -14.04
CA ASP A 62 4.37 12.84 -14.10
C ASP A 62 5.03 13.00 -15.47
N PHE A 63 5.54 14.17 -15.88
CA PHE A 63 6.35 14.30 -17.10
C PHE A 63 7.25 15.55 -17.11
N GLU A 64 8.33 15.55 -16.33
CA GLU A 64 9.30 16.66 -16.37
C GLU A 64 10.08 16.74 -17.69
N GLU A 65 10.32 15.62 -18.40
CA GLU A 65 11.14 15.63 -19.62
C GLU A 65 10.33 15.75 -20.92
N GLN A 66 9.15 15.11 -21.00
CA GLN A 66 8.37 15.05 -22.25
C GLN A 66 7.52 16.29 -22.48
N SER A 67 7.15 17.01 -21.43
CA SER A 67 6.44 18.27 -21.54
C SER A 67 7.26 19.31 -22.30
N ASN A 68 8.58 19.38 -22.12
CA ASN A 68 9.42 20.37 -22.80
C ASN A 68 9.63 20.09 -24.30
N THR A 69 9.46 18.86 -24.76
CA THR A 69 9.68 18.50 -26.17
C THR A 69 8.39 18.56 -27.00
N ASN A 70 7.24 18.17 -26.43
CA ASN A 70 6.00 18.07 -27.16
C ASN A 70 5.07 19.27 -26.94
N GLN A 71 4.86 20.07 -27.99
CA GLN A 71 3.96 21.24 -27.97
C GLN A 71 2.54 20.91 -27.52
N SER A 72 1.99 19.74 -27.89
CA SER A 72 0.63 19.34 -27.49
C SER A 72 0.51 19.17 -25.96
N ILE A 73 1.51 18.54 -25.34
CA ILE A 73 1.57 18.35 -23.88
C ILE A 73 1.75 19.70 -23.20
N GLN A 74 2.60 20.60 -23.70
CA GLN A 74 2.76 21.95 -23.14
C GLN A 74 1.47 22.74 -23.13
N VAL A 75 0.73 22.70 -24.23
CA VAL A 75 -0.52 23.45 -24.35
C VAL A 75 -1.60 22.82 -23.46
N PHE A 76 -1.60 21.49 -23.32
CA PHE A 76 -2.48 20.79 -22.39
C PHE A 76 -2.18 21.14 -20.92
N THR A 77 -0.91 21.10 -20.50
CA THR A 77 -0.51 21.44 -19.12
C THR A 77 -0.79 22.90 -18.81
N LYS A 78 -0.47 23.82 -19.74
CA LYS A 78 -0.81 25.25 -19.62
C LYS A 78 -2.32 25.45 -19.45
N ALA A 79 -3.15 24.74 -20.22
CA ALA A 79 -4.60 24.84 -20.09
C ALA A 79 -5.10 24.42 -18.69
N LEU A 80 -4.47 23.41 -18.06
CA LEU A 80 -4.78 23.00 -16.70
C LEU A 80 -4.31 24.04 -15.66
N THR A 81 -3.08 24.54 -15.78
CA THR A 81 -2.56 25.55 -14.85
C THR A 81 -3.31 26.88 -14.94
N ASP A 82 -3.64 27.33 -16.15
CA ASP A 82 -4.40 28.56 -16.40
C ASP A 82 -5.83 28.45 -15.82
N SER A 83 -6.37 27.23 -15.75
CA SER A 83 -7.67 26.96 -15.13
C SER A 83 -7.63 26.86 -13.61
N GLY A 84 -6.46 26.99 -12.99
CA GLY A 84 -6.27 26.95 -11.54
C GLY A 84 -6.09 25.56 -10.94
N ILE A 85 -5.71 24.56 -11.75
CA ILE A 85 -5.41 23.21 -11.27
C ILE A 85 -3.94 23.10 -10.96
N GLN A 86 -3.63 22.61 -9.76
CA GLN A 86 -2.26 22.35 -9.34
C GLN A 86 -1.84 20.96 -9.83
N LEU A 87 -0.74 20.89 -10.58
CA LEU A 87 -0.21 19.65 -11.15
C LEU A 87 0.73 18.90 -10.20
N ILE A 88 0.82 19.39 -8.95
CA ILE A 88 1.62 18.83 -7.88
C ILE A 88 0.64 18.60 -6.72
N GLU A 89 0.62 17.39 -6.21
CA GLU A 89 -0.16 17.05 -5.01
C GLU A 89 0.58 17.50 -3.76
N GLU A 90 -0.16 17.98 -2.76
CA GLU A 90 0.43 18.26 -1.46
C GLU A 90 1.12 17.01 -0.89
N PRO A 91 2.32 17.17 -0.29
CA PRO A 91 3.05 16.05 0.27
C PRO A 91 2.26 15.45 1.44
N LEU A 92 2.36 14.13 1.58
CA LEU A 92 1.76 13.43 2.71
C LEU A 92 2.23 14.04 4.03
N LEU A 93 1.29 14.60 4.80
CA LEU A 93 1.54 15.01 6.18
C LEU A 93 1.91 13.75 6.97
N LYS A 94 3.17 13.70 7.42
CA LYS A 94 3.62 12.64 8.32
C LYS A 94 2.82 12.75 9.60
N ALA A 95 2.35 11.61 10.11
CA ALA A 95 1.81 11.56 11.45
C ALA A 95 2.85 12.16 12.41
N PRO A 96 2.43 12.97 13.40
CA PRO A 96 3.36 13.42 14.42
C PRO A 96 4.03 12.20 15.03
N GLU A 97 5.34 12.31 15.29
CA GLU A 97 6.05 11.27 16.01
C GLU A 97 5.33 11.01 17.33
N GLN A 98 5.19 9.74 17.69
CA GLN A 98 4.54 9.37 18.94
C GLN A 98 5.31 10.02 20.08
N ILE A 99 4.61 10.83 20.87
CA ILE A 99 5.20 11.47 22.06
C ILE A 99 5.41 10.35 23.09
N GLY A 100 6.62 9.83 23.16
CA GLY A 100 7.00 8.71 24.00
C GLY A 100 8.48 8.40 23.87
N ILE A 101 9.04 7.74 24.88
CA ILE A 101 10.40 7.22 24.81
C ILE A 101 10.29 5.77 24.37
N ASP A 102 10.89 5.42 23.24
CA ASP A 102 11.02 4.03 22.79
C ASP A 102 12.03 3.29 23.65
N TYR A 103 11.60 2.84 24.83
CA TYR A 103 12.46 2.12 25.77
C TYR A 103 13.13 0.90 25.13
N ASP A 104 12.49 0.23 24.18
CA ASP A 104 13.07 -0.97 23.56
C ASP A 104 14.29 -0.67 22.67
N SER A 105 14.41 0.55 22.16
CA SER A 105 15.56 1.00 21.36
C SER A 105 16.78 1.42 22.21
N LEU A 106 16.54 1.74 23.49
CA LEU A 106 17.57 2.29 24.37
C LEU A 106 18.42 1.20 25.02
N SER A 107 19.71 1.46 25.12
CA SER A 107 20.60 0.62 25.93
C SER A 107 20.23 0.73 27.41
N ASN A 108 20.58 -0.29 28.21
CA ASN A 108 20.33 -0.26 29.66
C ASN A 108 21.00 0.95 30.34
N GLU A 109 22.13 1.43 29.84
CA GLU A 109 22.81 2.62 30.35
C GLU A 109 22.03 3.90 30.03
N GLN A 110 21.49 4.01 28.81
CA GLN A 110 20.67 5.15 28.41
C GLN A 110 19.34 5.17 29.20
N LYS A 111 18.72 4.00 29.42
CA LYS A 111 17.53 3.86 30.29
C LYS A 111 17.79 4.36 31.71
N ARG A 112 18.94 3.98 32.29
CA ARG A 112 19.37 4.40 33.64
C ARG A 112 19.65 5.91 33.72
N LYS A 113 20.09 6.56 32.64
CA LYS A 113 20.28 8.01 32.61
C LYS A 113 18.97 8.80 32.55
N LEU A 114 17.96 8.27 31.84
CA LEU A 114 16.63 8.91 31.74
C LEU A 114 15.84 8.84 33.04
N TYR A 115 15.97 7.71 33.75
CA TYR A 115 15.47 7.52 35.10
C TYR A 115 16.65 7.09 35.95
N PRO A 116 17.45 8.04 36.51
CA PRO A 116 18.35 7.68 37.59
C PRO A 116 17.49 6.93 38.60
N SER A 117 17.93 5.73 38.99
CA SER A 117 17.10 4.93 39.87
C SER A 117 16.80 5.80 41.09
N LEU A 118 15.53 5.88 41.50
CA LEU A 118 15.14 6.60 42.73
C LEU A 118 16.04 6.14 43.91
N ILE A 119 16.56 4.91 43.81
CA ILE A 119 17.53 4.26 44.69
C ILE A 119 18.91 4.92 44.67
N GLU A 120 19.43 5.40 43.55
CA GLU A 120 20.71 6.13 43.47
C GLU A 120 20.60 7.56 44.00
N GLU A 121 19.51 8.27 43.69
CA GLU A 121 19.29 9.63 44.22
C GLU A 121 18.93 9.61 45.71
N LEU A 122 18.09 8.67 46.17
CA LEU A 122 17.67 8.57 47.58
C LEU A 122 18.65 7.80 48.48
N ARG A 123 19.70 7.14 47.94
CA ARG A 123 20.79 6.59 48.77
C ARG A 123 21.76 7.63 49.30
N THR A 124 21.53 8.90 49.00
CA THR A 124 22.13 10.02 49.76
C THR A 124 21.37 10.31 51.06
N ASN A 125 20.32 9.56 51.40
CA ASN A 125 19.77 9.54 52.75
C ASN A 125 20.45 8.44 53.58
N PRO A 126 20.84 8.73 54.84
CA PRO A 126 21.55 7.80 55.70
C PRO A 126 20.73 6.52 55.92
N ASP A 127 21.44 5.41 56.11
CA ASP A 127 20.93 4.04 56.20
C ASP A 127 19.59 3.92 56.93
N TRP A 128 18.54 3.71 56.13
CA TRP A 128 17.18 3.36 56.56
C TRP A 128 17.13 2.01 57.31
N ASP A 129 18.24 1.26 57.32
CA ASP A 129 18.44 0.03 58.08
C ASP A 129 18.49 0.28 59.61
N SER A 130 18.70 1.53 60.04
CA SER A 130 18.71 1.92 61.47
C SER A 130 17.33 2.33 62.02
N ILE A 131 16.30 2.43 61.16
CA ILE A 131 14.97 2.87 61.58
C ILE A 131 14.13 1.63 61.90
N LYS A 132 14.07 1.27 63.19
CA LYS A 132 13.10 0.29 63.70
C LYS A 132 11.70 0.91 63.61
N TYR A 133 10.99 0.66 62.52
CA TYR A 133 9.61 1.13 62.33
C TYR A 133 8.75 0.73 63.55
N PRO A 134 8.09 1.70 64.22
CA PRO A 134 7.10 1.35 65.21
C PRO A 134 5.87 0.88 64.44
N TYR A 135 5.47 -0.37 64.68
CA TYR A 135 4.17 -0.90 64.26
C TYR A 135 4.06 -1.23 62.74
N SER A 136 4.28 -2.50 62.40
CA SER A 136 3.90 -3.04 61.10
C SER A 136 2.37 -3.04 60.95
N LEU A 137 1.81 -2.07 60.23
CA LEU A 137 0.42 -2.10 59.72
C LEU A 137 0.26 -3.02 58.50
N ARG A 138 1.33 -3.69 58.05
CA ARG A 138 1.19 -4.80 57.10
C ARG A 138 0.77 -6.04 57.90
N PRO A 139 -0.38 -6.68 57.58
CA PRO A 139 -0.57 -8.06 57.97
C PRO A 139 0.65 -8.83 57.46
N VAL A 140 1.33 -9.55 58.34
CA VAL A 140 2.35 -10.51 57.95
C VAL A 140 1.64 -11.49 57.02
N GLY A 141 1.84 -11.33 55.71
CA GLY A 141 1.27 -12.20 54.71
C GLY A 141 1.89 -13.57 54.90
N ASP A 142 1.14 -14.44 55.56
CA ASP A 142 1.51 -15.82 55.87
C ASP A 142 2.09 -16.46 54.60
N GLY A 143 3.39 -16.74 54.64
CA GLY A 143 4.27 -16.96 53.48
C GLY A 143 4.04 -18.25 52.70
N LEU A 144 2.85 -18.86 52.77
CA LEU A 144 2.55 -20.17 52.19
C LEU A 144 1.18 -20.30 51.53
N LYS A 145 0.48 -19.19 51.28
CA LYS A 145 -0.66 -19.19 50.35
C LYS A 145 -0.32 -18.39 49.10
N ARG A 146 0.52 -18.99 48.24
CA ARG A 146 0.46 -18.72 46.79
C ARG A 146 -0.98 -18.99 46.37
N ARG A 147 -1.82 -17.95 46.33
CA ARG A 147 -3.04 -17.99 45.54
C ARG A 147 -2.58 -18.31 44.13
N LYS A 148 -2.88 -19.52 43.65
CA LYS A 148 -2.72 -19.85 42.24
C LYS A 148 -3.55 -18.80 41.50
N ASN A 149 -2.88 -17.91 40.77
CA ASN A 149 -3.54 -16.93 39.93
C ASN A 149 -4.38 -17.71 38.90
N ALA A 150 -5.66 -17.93 39.19
CA ALA A 150 -6.57 -18.65 38.31
C ALA A 150 -6.96 -17.80 37.09
N HIS A 151 -6.71 -16.50 37.14
CA HIS A 151 -7.15 -15.56 36.12
C HIS A 151 -6.06 -14.51 35.90
N GLN A 152 -5.04 -14.87 35.13
CA GLN A 152 -4.32 -13.88 34.35
C GLN A 152 -3.64 -14.54 33.16
N ILE A 153 -3.92 -13.93 32.00
CA ILE A 153 -3.29 -14.09 30.69
C ILE A 153 -3.97 -15.14 29.78
N LEU A 154 -4.52 -14.59 28.70
CA LEU A 154 -5.14 -15.17 27.51
C LEU A 154 -4.23 -16.13 26.70
N SER A 155 -3.26 -16.79 27.34
CA SER A 155 -2.23 -17.60 26.68
C SER A 155 -2.50 -19.10 26.66
N LYS A 156 -3.59 -19.57 27.24
CA LYS A 156 -4.07 -20.94 26.98
C LYS A 156 -4.97 -20.93 25.75
N VAL A 157 -4.37 -20.74 24.58
CA VAL A 157 -4.87 -21.47 23.41
C VAL A 157 -4.91 -22.92 23.87
N ARG A 158 -6.10 -23.46 24.13
CA ARG A 158 -6.25 -24.85 24.56
C ARG A 158 -5.61 -25.68 23.45
N GLU A 159 -4.51 -26.36 23.77
CA GLU A 159 -3.79 -27.19 22.80
C GLU A 159 -4.79 -28.09 22.07
N GLY A 160 -4.78 -28.03 20.73
CA GLY A 160 -5.70 -28.79 19.89
C GLY A 160 -7.09 -28.18 19.66
N MET A 161 -7.38 -26.95 20.08
CA MET A 161 -8.57 -26.21 19.65
C MET A 161 -8.23 -25.18 18.57
N VAL A 162 -9.09 -25.08 17.56
CA VAL A 162 -8.99 -24.15 16.43
C VAL A 162 -10.01 -23.02 16.63
N TRP A 163 -9.62 -21.81 16.23
CA TRP A 163 -10.53 -20.66 16.22
C TRP A 163 -11.51 -20.77 15.06
N ASP A 164 -12.81 -20.80 15.37
CA ASP A 164 -13.88 -20.75 14.38
C ASP A 164 -14.20 -19.28 14.05
N PRO A 165 -13.89 -18.82 12.82
CA PRO A 165 -14.11 -17.44 12.42
C PRO A 165 -15.58 -17.10 12.19
N PHE A 166 -16.44 -18.08 11.90
CA PHE A 166 -17.86 -17.86 11.62
C PHE A 166 -18.64 -17.62 12.92
N TYR A 167 -18.47 -18.51 13.90
CA TYR A 167 -19.16 -18.43 15.19
C TYR A 167 -18.35 -17.70 16.29
N LYS A 168 -17.15 -17.20 15.95
CA LYS A 168 -16.25 -16.42 16.83
C LYS A 168 -15.98 -17.11 18.17
N ARG A 169 -15.61 -18.39 18.14
CA ARG A 169 -15.37 -19.22 19.33
C ARG A 169 -14.26 -20.26 19.09
N MET A 170 -13.64 -20.74 20.16
CA MET A 170 -12.67 -21.86 20.07
C MET A 170 -13.41 -23.19 20.07
N ILE A 171 -13.09 -24.06 19.10
CA ILE A 171 -13.74 -25.37 18.92
C ILE A 171 -12.67 -26.45 18.71
N LYS A 172 -12.95 -27.70 19.09
CA LYS A 172 -12.13 -28.84 18.67
C LYS A 172 -12.31 -29.10 17.16
N PRO A 173 -11.28 -29.55 16.43
CA PRO A 173 -11.38 -29.89 15.01
C PRO A 173 -12.54 -30.83 14.66
N GLU A 174 -12.86 -31.76 15.55
CA GLU A 174 -13.94 -32.75 15.38
C GLU A 174 -15.35 -32.14 15.32
N HIS A 175 -15.54 -30.92 15.83
CA HIS A 175 -16.84 -30.26 15.88
C HIS A 175 -16.97 -29.14 14.83
N ILE A 176 -16.03 -29.05 13.88
CA ILE A 176 -16.18 -28.18 12.73
C ILE A 176 -17.33 -28.72 11.87
N PRO A 177 -18.31 -27.88 11.47
CA PRO A 177 -19.38 -28.30 10.59
C PRO A 177 -18.85 -28.83 9.25
N SER A 178 -19.43 -29.91 8.72
CA SER A 178 -18.98 -30.53 7.47
C SER A 178 -18.95 -29.55 6.28
N TRP A 179 -19.94 -28.67 6.19
CA TRP A 179 -20.02 -27.66 5.13
C TRP A 179 -18.84 -26.67 5.16
N GLU A 180 -18.30 -26.37 6.36
CA GLU A 180 -17.18 -25.45 6.50
C GLU A 180 -15.87 -26.12 6.06
N ILE A 181 -15.73 -27.42 6.33
CA ILE A 181 -14.63 -28.25 5.82
C ILE A 181 -14.68 -28.27 4.28
N GLU A 182 -15.84 -28.57 3.70
CA GLU A 182 -16.05 -28.61 2.24
C GLU A 182 -15.74 -27.26 1.57
N LEU A 183 -16.19 -26.15 2.17
CA LEU A 183 -15.93 -24.81 1.67
C LEU A 183 -14.43 -24.47 1.71
N ASN A 184 -13.74 -24.84 2.78
CA ASN A 184 -12.29 -24.63 2.90
C ASN A 184 -11.52 -25.49 1.90
N GLU A 185 -11.93 -26.73 1.65
CA GLU A 185 -11.35 -27.57 0.62
C GLU A 185 -11.53 -26.99 -0.78
N GLN A 186 -12.70 -26.43 -1.09
CA GLN A 186 -12.94 -25.74 -2.36
C GLN A 186 -12.02 -24.53 -2.52
N ARG A 187 -11.91 -23.69 -1.50
CA ARG A 187 -11.00 -22.53 -1.49
C ARG A 187 -9.54 -22.94 -1.71
N ILE A 188 -9.09 -24.02 -1.09
CA ILE A 188 -7.73 -24.56 -1.28
C ILE A 188 -7.55 -25.06 -2.72
N LYS A 189 -8.54 -25.75 -3.28
CA LYS A 189 -8.51 -26.22 -4.68
C LYS A 189 -8.45 -25.04 -5.67
N ASP A 190 -9.24 -24.00 -5.44
CA ASP A 190 -9.26 -22.79 -6.28
C ASP A 190 -7.93 -22.04 -6.19
N ALA A 191 -7.39 -21.84 -4.98
CA ALA A 191 -6.08 -21.21 -4.79
C ALA A 191 -4.95 -22.01 -5.48
N ASN A 192 -4.96 -23.34 -5.37
CA ASN A 192 -3.99 -24.18 -6.05
C ASN A 192 -4.13 -24.11 -7.58
N LYS A 193 -5.36 -24.02 -8.09
CA LYS A 193 -5.64 -23.86 -9.52
C LYS A 193 -5.14 -22.51 -10.04
N GLU A 194 -5.36 -21.44 -9.30
CA GLU A 194 -4.82 -20.10 -9.61
C GLU A 194 -3.28 -20.11 -9.59
N GLN A 195 -2.66 -20.75 -8.60
CA GLN A 195 -1.20 -20.90 -8.56
C GLN A 195 -0.66 -21.66 -9.78
N MET A 196 -1.33 -22.74 -10.19
CA MET A 196 -0.95 -23.50 -11.39
C MET A 196 -1.11 -22.69 -12.68
N GLN A 197 -2.18 -21.90 -12.79
CA GLN A 197 -2.39 -20.98 -13.91
C GLN A 197 -1.29 -19.91 -13.95
N ASN A 198 -1.00 -19.28 -12.81
CA ASN A 198 0.06 -18.28 -12.69
C ASN A 198 1.44 -18.86 -13.01
N LYS A 199 1.72 -20.09 -12.58
CA LYS A 199 2.97 -20.80 -12.92
C LYS A 199 3.06 -21.12 -14.41
N ALA A 200 1.96 -21.54 -15.04
CA ALA A 200 1.91 -21.80 -16.48
C ALA A 200 2.08 -20.52 -17.32
N ILE A 201 1.54 -19.39 -16.85
CA ILE A 201 1.73 -18.07 -17.48
C ILE A 201 3.21 -17.66 -17.42
N ARG A 202 3.85 -17.79 -16.24
CA ARG A 202 5.29 -17.51 -16.06
C ARG A 202 6.17 -18.38 -16.97
N GLN A 203 5.87 -19.67 -17.06
CA GLN A 203 6.60 -20.58 -17.96
C GLN A 203 6.40 -20.26 -19.45
N ARG A 204 5.26 -19.68 -19.84
CA ARG A 204 5.02 -19.21 -21.21
C ARG A 204 5.82 -17.96 -21.53
N SER A 205 5.95 -17.01 -20.60
CA SER A 205 6.78 -15.82 -20.78
C SER A 205 8.28 -16.12 -20.80
N GLU A 206 8.72 -17.18 -20.14
CA GLU A 206 10.13 -17.61 -20.09
C GLU A 206 10.55 -18.48 -21.28
N ARG A 207 9.60 -18.98 -22.11
CA ARG A 207 9.96 -19.69 -23.34
C ARG A 207 10.58 -18.69 -24.31
N PRO A 208 11.85 -18.86 -24.74
CA PRO A 208 12.42 -18.01 -25.77
C PRO A 208 11.58 -18.17 -27.04
N GLU A 209 11.14 -17.05 -27.62
CA GLU A 209 10.47 -17.05 -28.91
C GLU A 209 11.33 -17.84 -29.90
N PRO A 210 10.75 -18.74 -30.73
CA PRO A 210 11.53 -19.45 -31.72
C PRO A 210 12.14 -18.39 -32.64
N VAL A 211 13.46 -18.21 -32.56
CA VAL A 211 14.20 -17.32 -33.46
C VAL A 211 13.79 -17.68 -34.88
N ALA A 212 13.00 -16.82 -35.50
CA ALA A 212 12.55 -17.02 -36.86
C ALA A 212 13.81 -17.13 -37.73
N LYS A 213 14.13 -18.34 -38.19
CA LYS A 213 15.24 -18.53 -39.12
C LYS A 213 14.91 -17.71 -40.36
N LEU A 214 15.56 -16.56 -40.52
CA LEU A 214 15.49 -15.75 -41.73
C LEU A 214 16.00 -16.62 -42.89
N VAL A 215 15.08 -17.22 -43.64
CA VAL A 215 15.41 -17.94 -44.86
C VAL A 215 15.76 -16.88 -45.90
N THR A 216 17.05 -16.53 -45.99
CA THR A 216 17.54 -15.66 -47.05
C THR A 216 17.41 -16.40 -48.39
N PRO A 217 16.58 -15.90 -49.32
CA PRO A 217 16.40 -16.56 -50.61
C PRO A 217 17.72 -16.58 -51.37
N LYS A 218 17.98 -17.68 -52.11
CA LYS A 218 19.26 -17.93 -52.80
C LYS A 218 19.73 -16.75 -53.68
N LYS A 219 18.81 -15.99 -54.27
CA LYS A 219 19.09 -14.81 -55.09
C LYS A 219 19.79 -13.64 -54.36
N TRP A 220 19.76 -13.63 -53.03
CA TRP A 220 20.39 -12.60 -52.19
C TRP A 220 21.68 -13.06 -51.53
N LYS A 221 22.14 -14.29 -51.83
CA LYS A 221 23.48 -14.73 -51.45
C LYS A 221 24.46 -14.20 -52.49
N ILE A 222 25.31 -13.27 -52.07
CA ILE A 222 26.44 -12.82 -52.87
C ILE A 222 27.39 -14.01 -53.02
N VAL A 223 27.69 -14.40 -54.26
CA VAL A 223 28.69 -15.43 -54.56
C VAL A 223 30.05 -14.78 -54.31
N SER A 224 30.69 -15.12 -53.20
CA SER A 224 32.07 -14.76 -52.94
C SER A 224 32.97 -15.81 -53.58
N ASP A 225 33.38 -15.58 -54.83
CA ASP A 225 34.42 -16.38 -55.48
C ASP A 225 35.79 -15.76 -55.15
N LEU A 226 36.51 -16.42 -54.24
CA LEU A 226 37.97 -16.34 -54.05
C LEU A 226 38.49 -17.74 -53.72
#